data_AF-A0A5N9B4J5-F1
#
_entry.id   AF-A0A5N9B4J5-F1
#
_cell.length_a   1.000
_cell.length_b   1.000
_cell.length_c   1.000
_cell.angle_alpha   90.00
_cell.angle_beta   90.00
_cell.angle_gamma   90.00
#
_symmetry.space_group_name_H-M   'P 1'
#
loop_
_entity.id
_entity.type
_entity.pdbx_description
1 polymer ?
#
loop_
_entity_poly.entity_id
_entity_poly.type
_entity_poly.pdbx_seq_one_letter_code
_entity_poly.pdbx_strand_id
1 'polypeptide(L)' 'MKDFDITIIGGGIVGLATAMYAQNKYPKKSIAVFE' A
#
# COMPACT_ATOMS: atom_id res chain seq x y z
N MET A 1 -1.97 -1.38 -17.98
CA MET A 1 -2.18 -1.03 -16.56
C MET A 1 -0.87 -0.51 -16.00
N LYS A 2 -0.89 0.39 -15.01
CA LYS A 2 0.34 0.75 -14.29
C LYS A 2 0.60 -0.34 -13.25
N ASP A 3 1.81 -0.87 -13.24
CA ASP A 3 2.24 -1.81 -12.21
C ASP A 3 2.55 -1.03 -10.92
N PHE A 4 2.11 -1.56 -9.79
CA PHE A 4 2.48 -1.06 -8.46
C PHE A 4 3.49 -2.01 -7.85
N ASP A 5 4.48 -1.47 -7.15
CA ASP A 5 5.48 -2.28 -6.46
C ASP A 5 4.87 -3.07 -5.29
N ILE A 6 3.86 -2.50 -4.63
CA ILE A 6 3.14 -3.09 -3.51
C ILE A 6 1.64 -2.90 -3.73
N THR A 7 0.88 -3.97 -3.58
CA THR A 7 -0.58 -3.94 -3.59
C THR A 7 -1.12 -4.48 -2.29
N ILE A 8 -2.02 -3.73 -1.64
CA ILE A 8 -2.73 -4.10 -0.42
C ILE A 8 -4.21 -4.29 -0.78
N ILE A 9 -4.78 -5.43 -0.37
CA ILE A 9 -6.21 -5.74 -0.56
C ILE A 9 -6.93 -5.60 0.79
N GLY A 10 -7.93 -4.73 0.85
CA GLY A 10 -8.67 -4.33 2.03
C GLY A 10 -8.33 -2.91 2.50
N GLY A 11 -9.32 -2.01 2.54
CA GLY A 11 -9.21 -0.60 2.94
C GLY A 11 -9.52 -0.32 4.42
N GLY A 12 -9.77 -1.35 5.22
CA GLY A 12 -10.02 -1.21 6.66
C GLY A 12 -8.79 -0.76 7.47
N ILE A 13 -8.94 -0.64 8.79
CA ILE A 13 -7.90 -0.10 9.67
C ILE A 13 -6.55 -0.80 9.54
N VAL A 14 -6.56 -2.12 9.36
CA VAL A 14 -5.33 -2.91 9.16
C VAL A 14 -4.69 -2.58 7.81
N GLY A 15 -5.47 -2.54 6.73
CA GLY A 15 -4.96 -2.27 5.39
C GLY A 15 -4.36 -0.88 5.24
N LEU A 16 -5.03 0.15 5.78
CA LEU A 16 -4.51 1.51 5.80
C LEU A 16 -3.28 1.65 6.71
N ALA A 17 -3.28 1.04 7.90
CA ALA A 17 -2.09 1.02 8.75
C ALA A 17 -0.92 0.35 8.03
N THR A 18 -1.14 -0.78 7.37
CA THR A 18 -0.13 -1.46 6.54
C THR A 18 0.38 -0.54 5.43
N ALA A 19 -0.50 0.20 4.74
CA ALA A 19 -0.09 1.15 3.70
C ALA A 19 0.80 2.28 4.26
N MET A 20 0.44 2.83 5.42
CA MET A 20 1.24 3.85 6.10
C MET A 20 2.62 3.33 6.49
N TYR A 21 2.71 2.14 7.08
CA TYR A 21 3.99 1.52 7.43
C TYR A 21 4.82 1.20 6.19
N ALA A 22 4.20 0.69 5.12
CA ALA A 22 4.88 0.37 3.87
C ALA A 22 5.44 1.63 3.20
N GLN A 23 4.72 2.76 3.23
CA GLN A 23 5.19 4.03 2.68
C GLN A 23 6.44 4.52 3.40
N ASN A 24 6.47 4.46 4.74
CA ASN A 24 7.63 4.85 5.54
C ASN A 24 8.83 3.91 5.31
N LYS A 25 8.59 2.61 5.21
CA LYS A 25 9.63 1.60 5.03
C LYS A 25 10.22 1.60 3.62
N TYR A 26 9.39 1.92 2.61
CA TYR A 26 9.75 1.86 1.19
C TYR A 26 9.39 3.16 0.46
N PRO A 27 10.08 4.28 0.75
CA PRO A 27 9.68 5.61 0.27
C PRO A 27 9.74 5.82 -1.25
N LYS A 28 10.39 4.90 -1.99
CA LYS A 28 10.50 4.92 -3.46
C LYS A 28 9.58 3.92 -4.16
N LYS A 29 8.81 3.14 -3.40
CA LYS A 29 7.93 2.10 -3.94
C LYS A 29 6.52 2.66 -4.10
N SER A 30 5.93 2.39 -5.25
CA SER A 30 4.53 2.73 -5.52
C SER A 30 3.61 1.74 -4.82
N ILE A 31 2.61 2.25 -4.09
CA ILE A 31 1.69 1.44 -3.27
C ILE A 31 0.27 1.69 -3.76
N ALA A 32 -0.48 0.62 -4.01
CA ALA A 32 -1.91 0.65 -4.23
C ALA A 32 -2.65 -0.03 -3.08
N VAL A 33 -3.80 0.53 -2.70
CA VAL A 33 -4.77 -0.09 -1.80
C VAL A 33 -6.06 -0.26 -2.60
N PHE A 34 -6.59 -1.48 -2.63
CA PHE A 34 -7.88 -1.80 -3.23
C PHE A 34 -8.83 -2.25 -2.13
N GLU A 35 -10.05 -1.75 -2.15
CA GLU A 35 -11.14 -2.16 -1.27
C GLU A 35 -12.14 -3.03 -2.03
#